data_AF-A0A1L8D8E4-F1
#
_entry.id   AF-A0A1L8D8E4-F1
#
_cell.length_a   1.000
_cell.length_b   1.000
_cell.length_c   1.000
_cell.angle_alpha   90.00
_cell.angle_beta   90.00
_cell.angle_gamma   90.00
#
_symmetry.space_group_name_H-M   'P 1'
#
loop_
_entity.id
_entity.type
_entity.pdbx_description
1 polymer ?
#
loop_
_entity_poly.entity_id
_entity_poly.type
_entity_poly.pdbx_seq_one_letter_code
_entity_poly.pdbx_strand_id
1 'polypeptide(L)'
;KNQCTCYSATGQEALCELKTFKSGSFIGGSCPCTIEKSVCDQEKGACICTEEFTESLDKKRCIPKVVRLNGKCENDGQCLLFEANTECDLTEKICVCQHNFTRVDDTCRRGANLGTRCRVDIECLERAPNTICLDHKCICAAGFVARQNQTECLAVTSYGTPCSESGQCQLTLGSGGVCDNGLCVCDAAHQNVTLGHSVICEKRIAVGDTCKDHGQCFHSHLLEQTMECIGGHCQCIEG
;
A
#
# COMPACT_ATOMS: atom_id res chain seq x y z
N LYS A 1 -7.94 61.68 34.95
CA LYS A 1 -7.44 61.64 36.35
C LYS A 1 -8.01 60.38 36.99
N ASN A 2 -7.37 59.23 36.81
CA ASN A 2 -7.76 57.98 37.48
C ASN A 2 -6.64 57.61 38.44
N GLN A 3 -6.66 58.21 39.63
CA GLN A 3 -5.68 57.95 40.68
C GLN A 3 -6.29 56.87 41.57
N CYS A 4 -5.70 55.67 41.58
CA CYS A 4 -6.12 54.59 42.45
C CYS A 4 -5.48 54.77 43.83
N THR A 5 -6.28 54.61 44.88
CA THR A 5 -5.84 54.71 46.27
C THR A 5 -5.93 53.33 46.91
N CYS A 6 -4.85 52.86 47.54
CA CYS A 6 -4.83 51.57 48.24
C CYS A 6 -5.06 51.76 49.74
N TYR A 7 -5.76 50.82 50.36
CA TYR A 7 -5.99 50.80 51.80
C TYR A 7 -5.45 49.50 52.39
N SER A 8 -4.88 49.57 53.59
CA SER A 8 -4.46 48.41 54.38
C SER A 8 -5.67 47.61 54.86
N ALA A 9 -5.43 46.39 55.39
CA ALA A 9 -6.48 45.58 56.03
C ALA A 9 -7.15 46.27 57.24
N THR A 10 -6.52 47.33 57.77
CA THR A 10 -7.04 48.16 58.86
C THR A 10 -7.69 49.46 58.39
N GLY A 11 -7.86 49.64 57.07
CA GLY A 11 -8.54 50.79 56.47
C GLY A 11 -7.70 52.07 56.39
N GLN A 12 -6.39 51.99 56.65
CA GLN A 12 -5.49 53.14 56.50
C GLN A 12 -4.96 53.22 55.07
N GLU A 13 -4.84 54.44 54.56
CA GLU A 13 -4.26 54.67 53.24
C GLU A 13 -2.82 54.13 53.20
N ALA A 14 -2.55 53.22 52.27
CA ALA A 14 -1.32 52.47 52.19
C ALA A 14 -0.66 52.65 50.81
N LEU A 15 0.66 52.49 50.78
CA LEU A 15 1.40 52.45 49.52
C LEU A 15 0.95 51.21 48.74
N CYS A 16 0.46 51.39 47.51
CA CYS A 16 0.11 50.27 46.66
C CYS A 16 1.37 49.46 46.33
N GLU A 17 1.51 48.28 46.93
CA GLU A 17 2.49 47.31 46.45
C GLU A 17 1.99 46.76 45.11
N LEU A 18 2.76 47.03 44.04
CA LEU A 18 2.57 46.35 42.77
C LEU A 18 2.81 44.85 43.03
N LYS A 19 1.74 44.05 43.00
CA LYS A 19 1.89 42.61 42.84
C LYS A 19 2.58 42.41 41.50
N THR A 20 3.87 42.12 41.53
CA THR A 20 4.63 41.66 40.38
C THR A 20 4.11 40.27 40.04
N PHE A 21 3.03 40.23 39.26
CA PHE A 21 2.60 38.98 38.64
C PHE A 21 3.72 38.58 37.68
N LYS A 22 4.50 37.56 38.07
CA LYS A 22 5.35 36.85 37.11
C LYS A 22 4.40 36.32 36.05
N SER A 23 4.31 37.01 34.92
CA SER A 23 3.52 36.52 33.78
C SER A 23 4.06 35.15 33.42
N GLY A 24 3.15 34.18 33.25
CA GLY A 24 3.52 32.85 32.80
C GLY A 24 4.26 32.95 31.47
N SER A 25 5.55 32.61 31.50
CA SER A 25 6.40 32.50 30.31
C SER A 25 6.34 31.11 29.67
N PHE A 26 5.43 30.26 30.15
CA PHE A 26 5.16 28.91 29.67
C PHE A 26 3.65 28.59 29.80
N ILE A 27 3.16 27.67 28.95
CA ILE A 27 1.79 27.16 28.97
C ILE A 27 1.54 26.37 30.27
N GLY A 28 0.44 26.65 30.94
CA GLY A 28 0.11 26.22 32.30
C GLY A 28 0.62 27.16 33.41
N GLY A 29 1.35 28.23 33.06
CA GLY A 29 1.78 29.26 34.02
C GLY A 29 0.65 30.21 34.44
N SER A 30 0.89 31.03 35.46
CA SER A 30 -0.10 31.99 35.97
C SER A 30 -0.39 33.14 35.00
N CYS A 31 -1.63 33.61 35.01
CA CYS A 31 -2.05 34.77 34.23
C CYS A 31 -1.43 36.09 34.77
N PRO A 32 -1.20 37.12 33.93
CA PRO A 32 -1.57 37.22 32.51
C PRO A 32 -0.59 36.50 31.56
N CYS A 33 -1.11 36.08 30.40
CA CYS A 33 -0.38 35.26 29.42
C CYS A 33 0.38 36.13 28.41
N THR A 34 1.62 35.76 28.12
CA THR A 34 2.51 36.47 27.18
C THR A 34 2.82 35.68 25.90
N ILE A 35 2.41 34.42 25.84
CA ILE A 35 2.67 33.52 24.72
C ILE A 35 1.65 33.78 23.60
N GLU A 36 2.10 33.84 22.36
CA GLU A 36 1.20 34.01 21.21
C GLU A 36 0.21 32.84 21.11
N LYS A 37 -1.04 33.14 20.71
CA LYS A 37 -2.14 32.15 20.61
C LYS A 37 -2.49 31.47 21.94
N SER A 38 -2.13 32.07 23.07
CA SER A 38 -2.56 31.65 24.40
C SER A 38 -3.64 32.57 24.99
N VAL A 39 -4.47 32.02 25.87
CA VAL A 39 -5.53 32.71 26.60
C VAL A 39 -5.52 32.28 28.07
N CYS A 40 -5.94 33.16 28.97
CA CYS A 40 -6.05 32.82 30.39
C CYS A 40 -7.35 32.05 30.65
N ASP A 41 -7.23 30.81 31.09
CA ASP A 41 -8.32 30.01 31.67
C ASP A 41 -8.63 30.58 33.06
N GLN A 42 -9.78 31.24 33.21
CA GLN A 42 -10.16 31.92 34.45
C GLN A 42 -10.50 30.94 35.58
N GLU A 43 -10.94 29.73 35.27
CA GLU A 43 -11.25 28.72 36.28
C GLU A 43 -9.97 28.15 36.90
N LYS A 44 -8.95 27.92 36.06
CA LYS A 44 -7.66 27.37 36.49
C LYS A 44 -6.64 28.44 36.90
N GLY A 45 -6.89 29.71 36.55
CA GLY A 45 -5.93 30.80 36.73
C GLY A 45 -4.64 30.61 35.93
N ALA A 46 -4.70 29.86 34.82
CA ALA A 46 -3.55 29.39 34.07
C ALA A 46 -3.64 29.68 32.56
N CYS A 47 -2.49 29.87 31.92
CA CYS A 47 -2.41 30.09 30.48
C CYS A 47 -2.60 28.79 29.71
N ILE A 48 -3.54 28.77 28.77
CA ILE A 48 -3.81 27.65 27.86
C ILE A 48 -3.70 28.10 26.41
N CYS A 49 -3.49 27.17 25.49
CA CYS A 49 -3.56 27.49 24.06
C CYS A 49 -5.01 27.68 23.61
N THR A 50 -5.19 28.50 22.58
CA THR A 50 -6.48 28.66 21.87
C THR A 50 -6.89 27.36 21.17
N GLU A 51 -8.16 27.24 20.79
CA GLU A 51 -8.80 25.97 20.35
C GLU A 51 -8.03 25.21 19.24
N GLU A 52 -7.44 25.94 18.29
CA GLU A 52 -6.69 25.42 17.14
C GLU A 52 -5.21 25.09 17.45
N PHE A 53 -4.76 25.31 18.68
CA PHE A 53 -3.38 25.15 19.09
C PHE A 53 -3.25 24.25 20.33
N THR A 54 -2.10 23.59 20.44
CA THR A 54 -1.73 22.77 21.60
C THR A 54 -0.37 23.23 22.14
N GLU A 55 -0.04 22.85 23.36
CA GLU A 55 1.25 23.15 23.97
C GLU A 55 2.39 22.43 23.22
N SER A 56 3.49 23.17 22.97
CA SER A 56 4.75 22.59 22.52
C SER A 56 5.41 21.74 23.60
N LEU A 57 6.35 20.87 23.21
CA LEU A 57 7.07 20.01 24.16
C LEU A 57 7.85 20.81 25.22
N ASP A 58 8.35 21.98 24.86
CA ASP A 58 9.05 22.90 25.76
C ASP A 58 8.11 23.82 26.56
N LYS A 59 6.79 23.74 26.30
CA LYS A 59 5.72 24.59 26.85
C LYS A 59 5.88 26.09 26.62
N LYS A 60 6.78 26.52 25.72
CA LYS A 60 7.03 27.93 25.45
C LYS A 60 6.18 28.49 24.32
N ARG A 61 5.50 27.62 23.56
CA ARG A 61 4.78 27.98 22.35
C ARG A 61 3.44 27.23 22.30
N CYS A 62 2.49 27.85 21.61
CA CYS A 62 1.29 27.19 21.14
C CYS A 62 1.53 26.79 19.67
N ILE A 63 1.55 25.49 19.40
CA ILE A 63 1.77 24.91 18.07
C ILE A 63 0.44 24.42 17.48
N PRO A 64 0.29 24.33 16.15
CA PRO A 64 -0.94 23.86 15.54
C PRO A 64 -1.39 22.52 16.11
N LYS A 65 -2.66 22.42 16.48
CA LYS A 65 -3.22 21.19 17.05
C LYS A 65 -3.38 20.09 16.00
N VAL A 66 -3.58 20.46 14.74
CA VAL A 66 -3.75 19.54 13.62
C VAL A 66 -2.72 19.88 12.54
N VAL A 67 -1.96 18.88 12.10
CA VAL A 67 -0.90 19.02 11.10
C VAL A 67 -1.10 17.98 10.01
N ARG A 68 -1.08 18.43 8.74
CA ARG A 68 -1.20 17.54 7.56
C ARG A 68 0.06 16.71 7.33
N LEU A 69 -0.06 15.68 6.49
CA LEU A 69 1.08 14.91 5.99
C LEU A 69 2.19 15.82 5.43
N ASN A 70 3.44 15.46 5.73
CA ASN A 70 4.67 16.25 5.52
C ASN A 70 4.73 17.61 6.24
N GLY A 71 3.69 17.99 7.00
CA GLY A 71 3.70 19.17 7.83
C GLY A 71 4.58 18.97 9.07
N LYS A 72 5.13 20.07 9.60
CA LYS A 72 6.02 20.02 10.76
C LYS A 72 5.25 19.67 12.03
N CYS A 73 5.71 18.66 12.76
CA CYS A 73 5.10 18.18 14.00
C CYS A 73 6.12 18.12 15.14
N GLU A 74 5.60 18.06 16.37
CA GLU A 74 6.41 17.79 17.58
C GLU A 74 5.98 16.49 18.28
N ASN A 75 4.77 16.00 18.02
CA ASN A 75 4.23 14.77 18.60
C ASN A 75 3.17 14.16 17.68
N ASP A 76 2.88 12.88 17.90
CA ASP A 76 1.94 12.12 17.07
C ASP A 76 0.52 12.67 17.13
N GLY A 77 0.11 13.25 18.26
CA GLY A 77 -1.23 13.81 18.45
C GLY A 77 -1.58 14.86 17.38
N GLN A 78 -0.59 15.65 16.93
CA GLN A 78 -0.79 16.63 15.86
C GLN A 78 -1.15 15.98 14.52
N CYS A 79 -0.54 14.84 14.22
CA CYS A 79 -0.75 14.10 12.97
C CYS A 79 -2.03 13.26 13.06
N LEU A 80 -2.23 12.56 14.18
CA LEU A 80 -3.37 11.67 14.43
C LEU A 80 -4.73 12.39 14.35
N LEU A 81 -4.77 13.68 14.71
CA LEU A 81 -5.97 14.50 14.58
C LEU A 81 -6.30 14.88 13.13
N PHE A 82 -5.33 14.81 12.22
CA PHE A 82 -5.58 14.99 10.79
C PHE A 82 -6.01 13.68 10.13
N GLU A 83 -5.26 12.60 10.35
CA GLU A 83 -5.53 11.27 9.80
C GLU A 83 -5.07 10.18 10.79
N ALA A 84 -5.92 9.18 11.04
CA ALA A 84 -5.75 8.21 12.14
C ALA A 84 -4.53 7.29 11.99
N ASN A 85 -4.01 7.12 10.77
CA ASN A 85 -2.89 6.22 10.46
C ASN A 85 -1.58 7.00 10.21
N THR A 86 -1.40 8.12 10.91
CA THR A 86 -0.20 8.95 10.83
C THR A 86 0.56 8.98 12.15
N GLU A 87 1.85 9.30 12.07
CA GLU A 87 2.73 9.51 13.20
C GLU A 87 3.69 10.68 12.91
N CYS A 88 4.27 11.25 13.95
CA CYS A 88 5.29 12.27 13.80
C CYS A 88 6.66 11.60 13.70
N ASP A 89 7.30 11.66 12.53
CA ASP A 89 8.70 11.27 12.41
C ASP A 89 9.54 12.24 13.24
N LEU A 90 10.05 11.79 14.40
CA LEU A 90 10.80 12.66 15.32
C LEU A 90 12.20 13.03 14.80
N THR A 91 12.68 12.34 13.77
CA THR A 91 13.97 12.63 13.11
C THR A 91 13.80 13.80 12.15
N GLU A 92 12.86 13.68 11.21
CA GLU A 92 12.57 14.69 10.20
C GLU A 92 11.62 15.79 10.70
N LYS A 93 10.95 15.54 11.83
CA LYS A 93 9.94 16.38 12.48
C LYS A 93 8.76 16.68 11.57
N ILE A 94 8.29 15.68 10.83
CA ILE A 94 7.16 15.79 9.91
C ILE A 94 6.14 14.66 10.11
N CYS A 95 4.87 14.95 9.83
CA CYS A 95 3.84 13.92 9.86
C CYS A 95 4.00 12.96 8.68
N VAL A 96 4.11 11.67 8.97
CA VAL A 96 4.24 10.59 7.99
C VAL A 96 3.14 9.54 8.23
N CYS A 97 2.95 8.63 7.27
CA CYS A 97 2.10 7.47 7.51
C CYS A 97 2.81 6.47 8.42
N GLN A 98 2.03 5.80 9.27
CA GLN A 98 2.53 4.74 10.14
C GLN A 98 3.06 3.54 9.34
N HIS A 99 3.83 2.68 10.00
CA HIS A 99 4.34 1.44 9.40
C HIS A 99 3.23 0.58 8.75
N ASN A 100 3.47 0.08 7.53
CA ASN A 100 2.52 -0.62 6.64
C ASN A 100 1.42 0.26 5.98
N PHE A 101 1.51 1.57 6.11
CA PHE A 101 0.65 2.50 5.41
C PHE A 101 1.47 3.35 4.44
N THR A 102 0.96 3.44 3.22
CA THR A 102 1.56 4.26 2.17
C THR A 102 0.75 5.52 1.99
N ARG A 103 1.43 6.63 1.74
CA ARG A 103 0.77 7.90 1.43
C ARG A 103 0.12 7.82 0.06
N VAL A 104 -1.17 8.09 0.01
CA VAL A 104 -1.97 8.31 -1.19
C VAL A 104 -2.67 9.65 -1.04
N ASP A 105 -2.14 10.66 -1.74
CA ASP A 105 -2.52 12.06 -1.56
C ASP A 105 -2.38 12.51 -0.09
N ASP A 106 -3.49 12.96 0.52
CA ASP A 106 -3.60 13.37 1.92
C ASP A 106 -4.07 12.23 2.84
N THR A 107 -4.07 10.97 2.37
CA THR A 107 -4.52 9.81 3.15
C THR A 107 -3.43 8.75 3.30
N CYS A 108 -3.46 8.04 4.42
CA CYS A 108 -2.59 6.89 4.66
C CYS A 108 -3.38 5.61 4.39
N ARG A 109 -2.93 4.82 3.42
CA ARG A 109 -3.64 3.62 2.99
C ARG A 109 -2.86 2.37 3.32
N ARG A 110 -3.56 1.38 3.85
CA ARG A 110 -2.96 0.09 4.19
C ARG A 110 -2.70 -0.70 2.92
N GLY A 111 -1.54 -1.36 2.87
CA GLY A 111 -1.26 -2.31 1.80
C GLY A 111 -2.28 -3.47 1.75
N ALA A 112 -2.71 -3.83 0.53
CA ALA A 112 -3.63 -4.90 0.19
C ALA A 112 -2.89 -6.08 -0.45
N ASN A 113 -3.19 -7.30 0.00
CA ASN A 113 -2.55 -8.51 -0.51
C ASN A 113 -3.14 -8.92 -1.87
N LEU A 114 -2.43 -9.74 -2.63
CA LEU A 114 -2.94 -10.35 -3.85
C LEU A 114 -4.30 -11.03 -3.61
N GLY A 115 -5.22 -10.87 -4.57
CA GLY A 115 -6.59 -11.37 -4.50
C GLY A 115 -7.54 -10.60 -3.56
N THR A 116 -7.02 -9.69 -2.73
CA THR A 116 -7.82 -8.90 -1.80
C THR A 116 -8.27 -7.57 -2.39
N ARG A 117 -9.24 -6.93 -1.72
CA ARG A 117 -9.85 -5.69 -2.22
C ARG A 117 -8.85 -4.53 -2.19
N CYS A 118 -8.80 -3.79 -3.28
CA CYS A 118 -8.01 -2.56 -3.41
C CYS A 118 -8.84 -1.45 -4.08
N ARG A 119 -8.35 -0.22 -3.98
CA ARG A 119 -8.90 0.95 -4.70
C ARG A 119 -7.91 1.58 -5.67
N VAL A 120 -6.62 1.48 -5.40
CA VAL A 120 -5.54 2.08 -6.17
C VAL A 120 -4.32 1.15 -6.17
N ASP A 121 -3.49 1.20 -7.22
CA ASP A 121 -2.36 0.28 -7.41
C ASP A 121 -1.36 0.30 -6.25
N ILE A 122 -1.15 1.48 -5.65
CA ILE A 122 -0.20 1.67 -4.55
C ILE A 122 -0.57 0.84 -3.30
N GLU A 123 -1.86 0.53 -3.09
CA GLU A 123 -2.27 -0.39 -2.02
C GLU A 123 -1.68 -1.80 -2.27
N CYS A 124 -1.64 -2.26 -3.51
CA CYS A 124 -1.09 -3.57 -3.85
C CYS A 124 0.44 -3.57 -3.84
N LEU A 125 1.05 -2.50 -4.38
CA LEU A 125 2.51 -2.35 -4.48
C LEU A 125 3.20 -2.33 -3.12
N GLU A 126 2.51 -1.83 -2.08
CA GLU A 126 3.01 -1.86 -0.70
C GLU A 126 3.21 -3.29 -0.17
N ARG A 127 2.46 -4.27 -0.69
CA ARG A 127 2.55 -5.68 -0.26
C ARG A 127 3.41 -6.53 -1.15
N ALA A 128 3.29 -6.35 -2.47
CA ALA A 128 4.04 -7.13 -3.44
C ALA A 128 4.35 -6.27 -4.67
N PRO A 129 5.60 -6.29 -5.17
CA PRO A 129 5.94 -5.61 -6.42
C PRO A 129 5.25 -6.29 -7.60
N ASN A 130 5.18 -5.58 -8.73
CA ASN A 130 4.55 -6.05 -9.98
C ASN A 130 3.07 -6.40 -9.80
N THR A 131 2.37 -5.67 -8.94
CA THR A 131 0.93 -5.79 -8.74
C THR A 131 0.21 -4.52 -9.20
N ILE A 132 -1.04 -4.70 -9.61
CA ILE A 132 -1.96 -3.62 -9.98
C ILE A 132 -3.32 -3.86 -9.33
N CYS A 133 -4.08 -2.80 -9.15
CA CYS A 133 -5.46 -2.86 -8.69
C CYS A 133 -6.41 -2.89 -9.89
N LEU A 134 -6.86 -4.09 -10.27
CA LEU A 134 -7.83 -4.28 -11.36
C LEU A 134 -9.13 -4.86 -10.81
N ASP A 135 -10.27 -4.31 -11.23
CA ASP A 135 -11.60 -4.74 -10.76
C ASP A 135 -11.72 -4.82 -9.23
N HIS A 136 -11.15 -3.81 -8.57
CA HIS A 136 -11.05 -3.72 -7.11
C HIS A 136 -10.31 -4.88 -6.45
N LYS A 137 -9.46 -5.61 -7.16
CA LYS A 137 -8.60 -6.67 -6.60
C LYS A 137 -7.15 -6.47 -6.98
N CYS A 138 -6.26 -6.75 -6.04
CA CYS A 138 -4.84 -6.81 -6.34
C CYS A 138 -4.55 -8.05 -7.19
N ILE A 139 -4.03 -7.83 -8.39
CA ILE A 139 -3.60 -8.87 -9.31
C ILE A 139 -2.16 -8.60 -9.76
N CYS A 140 -1.53 -9.61 -10.36
CA CYS A 140 -0.22 -9.39 -10.99
C CYS A 140 -0.36 -8.56 -12.26
N ALA A 141 0.61 -7.67 -12.47
CA ALA A 141 0.72 -6.86 -13.67
C ALA A 141 0.94 -7.75 -14.91
N ALA A 142 0.75 -7.18 -16.10
CA ALA A 142 1.02 -7.87 -17.35
C ALA A 142 2.47 -8.39 -17.40
N GLY A 143 2.65 -9.65 -17.83
CA GLY A 143 3.95 -10.31 -17.83
C GLY A 143 4.35 -10.95 -16.48
N PHE A 144 3.45 -10.97 -15.50
CA PHE A 144 3.64 -11.64 -14.21
C PHE A 144 2.48 -12.56 -13.86
N VAL A 145 2.76 -13.59 -13.07
CA VAL A 145 1.78 -14.55 -12.56
C VAL A 145 1.85 -14.63 -11.04
N ALA A 146 0.70 -14.83 -10.41
CA ALA A 146 0.65 -15.00 -8.97
C ALA A 146 1.31 -16.33 -8.60
N ARG A 147 2.21 -16.28 -7.61
CA ARG A 147 2.73 -17.47 -6.95
C ARG A 147 1.60 -18.28 -6.34
N GLN A 148 1.75 -19.59 -6.18
CA GLN A 148 0.74 -20.47 -5.59
C GLN A 148 0.24 -19.99 -4.21
N ASN A 149 1.13 -19.44 -3.37
CA ASN A 149 0.82 -18.92 -2.05
C ASN A 149 0.29 -17.47 -2.04
N GLN A 150 0.15 -16.84 -3.21
CA GLN A 150 -0.30 -15.46 -3.40
C GLN A 150 0.53 -14.40 -2.64
N THR A 151 1.81 -14.67 -2.35
CA THR A 151 2.66 -13.68 -1.66
C THR A 151 3.40 -12.75 -2.62
N GLU A 152 3.60 -13.17 -3.86
CA GLU A 152 4.36 -12.41 -4.86
C GLU A 152 3.91 -12.71 -6.28
N CYS A 153 4.33 -11.84 -7.19
CA CYS A 153 4.14 -11.97 -8.63
C CYS A 153 5.46 -12.35 -9.29
N LEU A 154 5.49 -13.55 -9.86
CA LEU A 154 6.65 -14.12 -10.55
C LEU A 154 6.62 -13.72 -12.03
N ALA A 155 7.77 -13.39 -12.59
CA ALA A 155 7.87 -13.05 -14.00
C ALA A 155 7.45 -14.25 -14.86
N VAL A 156 6.71 -13.98 -15.93
CA VAL A 156 6.42 -14.96 -16.97
C VAL A 156 7.70 -15.28 -17.72
N THR A 157 7.93 -16.56 -17.99
CA THR A 157 9.15 -17.03 -18.63
C THR A 157 8.82 -17.89 -19.84
N SER A 158 9.80 -18.19 -20.68
CA SER A 158 9.63 -18.93 -21.94
C SER A 158 10.29 -20.30 -21.89
N TYR A 159 10.07 -21.11 -22.92
CA TYR A 159 10.74 -22.41 -23.08
C TYR A 159 12.26 -22.34 -22.82
N GLY A 160 12.78 -23.29 -22.04
CA GLY A 160 14.20 -23.43 -21.74
C GLY A 160 14.78 -22.35 -20.83
N THR A 161 13.96 -21.48 -20.26
CA THR A 161 14.42 -20.42 -19.34
C THR A 161 14.16 -20.80 -17.88
N PRO A 162 14.91 -20.20 -16.93
CA PRO A 162 14.74 -20.49 -15.51
C PRO A 162 13.32 -20.21 -15.00
N CYS A 163 12.83 -21.09 -14.14
CA CYS A 163 11.53 -20.95 -13.48
C CYS A 163 11.60 -21.50 -12.05
N SER A 164 10.61 -21.13 -11.25
CA SER A 164 10.40 -21.68 -9.89
C SER A 164 9.09 -22.44 -9.76
N GLU A 165 8.08 -22.11 -10.57
CA GLU A 165 6.75 -22.70 -10.54
C GLU A 165 6.18 -22.80 -11.95
N SER A 166 5.40 -23.85 -12.23
CA SER A 166 4.81 -24.09 -13.56
C SER A 166 3.93 -22.95 -14.07
N GLY A 167 3.32 -22.17 -13.17
CA GLY A 167 2.52 -21.01 -13.56
C GLY A 167 3.29 -19.98 -14.40
N GLN A 168 4.61 -19.84 -14.21
CA GLN A 168 5.46 -18.93 -15.00
C GLN A 168 5.55 -19.34 -16.47
N CYS A 169 5.48 -20.66 -16.71
CA CYS A 169 5.59 -21.27 -18.03
C CYS A 169 4.24 -21.22 -18.78
N GLN A 170 3.13 -21.37 -18.05
CA GLN A 170 1.80 -21.61 -18.65
C GLN A 170 1.29 -20.47 -19.54
N LEU A 171 1.67 -19.22 -19.28
CA LEU A 171 1.25 -18.09 -20.11
C LEU A 171 1.93 -18.04 -21.48
N THR A 172 3.16 -18.54 -21.62
CA THR A 172 3.88 -18.55 -22.90
C THR A 172 3.76 -19.89 -23.61
N LEU A 173 3.80 -20.98 -22.85
CA LEU A 173 3.79 -22.34 -23.36
C LEU A 173 2.39 -22.95 -23.48
N GLY A 174 1.37 -22.31 -22.89
CA GLY A 174 0.02 -22.88 -22.78
C GLY A 174 -0.10 -23.89 -21.63
N SER A 175 -1.21 -24.63 -21.59
CA SER A 175 -1.56 -25.52 -20.48
C SER A 175 -0.55 -26.66 -20.24
N GLY A 176 0.24 -27.04 -21.25
CA GLY A 176 1.28 -28.06 -21.14
C GLY A 176 2.62 -27.57 -20.59
N GLY A 177 2.76 -26.27 -20.31
CA GLY A 177 3.99 -25.69 -19.77
C GLY A 177 4.18 -26.04 -18.30
N VAL A 178 5.30 -26.69 -17.96
CA VAL A 178 5.67 -27.05 -16.59
C VAL A 178 7.08 -26.58 -16.26
N CYS A 179 7.31 -26.28 -14.98
CA CYS A 179 8.65 -26.01 -14.47
C CYS A 179 9.27 -27.33 -14.03
N ASP A 180 10.16 -27.90 -14.84
CA ASP A 180 10.87 -29.14 -14.54
C ASP A 180 12.37 -28.86 -14.40
N ASN A 181 12.97 -29.35 -13.31
CA ASN A 181 14.39 -29.11 -13.00
C ASN A 181 14.82 -27.62 -13.10
N GLY A 182 13.91 -26.71 -12.73
CA GLY A 182 14.14 -25.27 -12.75
C GLY A 182 14.08 -24.63 -14.14
N LEU A 183 13.64 -25.35 -15.18
CA LEU A 183 13.48 -24.83 -16.54
C LEU A 183 12.04 -25.04 -17.04
N CYS A 184 11.53 -24.09 -17.81
CA CYS A 184 10.24 -24.26 -18.46
C CYS A 184 10.33 -25.23 -19.64
N VAL A 185 9.56 -26.31 -19.57
CA VAL A 185 9.47 -27.35 -20.61
C VAL A 185 8.01 -27.75 -20.83
N CYS A 186 7.74 -28.53 -21.88
CA CYS A 186 6.44 -29.17 -22.04
C CYS A 186 6.36 -30.45 -21.22
N ASP A 187 5.20 -30.70 -20.62
CA ASP A 187 4.93 -31.95 -19.92
C ASP A 187 4.92 -33.16 -20.89
N ALA A 188 4.82 -34.37 -20.33
CA ALA A 188 4.85 -35.60 -21.11
C ALA A 188 3.68 -35.74 -22.11
N ALA A 189 2.54 -35.11 -21.83
CA ALA A 189 1.35 -35.15 -22.69
C ALA A 189 1.41 -34.12 -23.83
N HIS A 190 2.39 -33.22 -23.83
CA HIS A 190 2.55 -32.17 -24.83
C HIS A 190 3.90 -32.30 -25.57
N GLN A 191 3.91 -31.81 -26.81
CA GLN A 191 5.09 -31.69 -27.66
C GLN A 191 5.44 -30.22 -27.89
N ASN A 192 6.72 -29.97 -28.10
CA ASN A 192 7.22 -28.64 -28.39
C ASN A 192 6.90 -28.29 -29.85
N VAL A 193 6.18 -27.21 -30.09
CA VAL A 193 5.90 -26.68 -31.42
C VAL A 193 6.48 -25.28 -31.53
N THR A 194 7.27 -25.03 -32.57
CA THR A 194 7.88 -23.71 -32.78
C THR A 194 7.01 -22.88 -33.72
N LEU A 195 6.48 -21.78 -33.20
CA LEU A 195 5.71 -20.78 -33.96
C LEU A 195 6.52 -19.49 -34.05
N GLY A 196 7.17 -19.27 -35.19
CA GLY A 196 8.08 -18.14 -35.38
C GLY A 196 9.28 -18.21 -34.43
N HIS A 197 9.37 -17.28 -33.48
CA HIS A 197 10.43 -17.21 -32.47
C HIS A 197 10.03 -17.76 -31.09
N SER A 198 8.85 -18.36 -30.97
CA SER A 198 8.32 -18.86 -29.70
C SER A 198 8.05 -20.37 -29.77
N VAL A 199 8.24 -21.04 -28.65
CA VAL A 199 7.88 -22.46 -28.48
C VAL A 199 6.62 -22.53 -27.63
N ILE A 200 5.63 -23.29 -28.09
CA ILE A 200 4.41 -23.61 -27.36
C ILE A 200 4.30 -25.11 -27.11
N CYS A 201 3.54 -25.50 -26.09
CA CYS A 201 3.24 -26.90 -25.77
C CYS A 201 1.90 -27.28 -26.38
N GLU A 202 1.93 -28.02 -27.48
CA GLU A 202 0.72 -28.59 -28.08
C GLU A 202 0.50 -30.01 -27.60
N LYS A 203 -0.77 -30.38 -27.39
CA LYS A 203 -1.11 -31.73 -26.95
C LYS A 203 -0.60 -32.76 -27.96
N ARG A 204 0.04 -33.83 -27.49
CA ARG A 204 0.37 -34.98 -28.33
C ARG A 204 -0.92 -35.68 -28.74
N ILE A 205 -1.07 -35.94 -30.03
CA ILE A 205 -2.17 -36.71 -30.59
C ILE A 205 -1.57 -38.05 -31.02
N ALA A 206 -2.10 -39.13 -30.46
CA ALA A 206 -1.69 -40.49 -30.78
C ALA A 206 -2.80 -41.25 -31.51
N VAL A 207 -2.40 -42.26 -32.27
CA VAL A 207 -3.36 -43.23 -32.84
C VAL A 207 -4.10 -43.92 -31.70
N GLY A 208 -5.43 -43.99 -31.81
CA GLY A 208 -6.32 -44.52 -30.78
C GLY A 208 -6.87 -43.49 -29.80
N ASP A 209 -6.37 -42.24 -29.83
CA ASP A 209 -6.93 -41.17 -28.99
C ASP A 209 -8.41 -40.94 -29.29
N THR A 210 -9.21 -40.78 -28.25
CA THR A 210 -10.65 -40.52 -28.41
C THR A 210 -10.88 -39.17 -29.07
N CYS A 211 -11.76 -39.15 -30.06
CA CYS A 211 -12.10 -37.94 -30.81
C CYS A 211 -13.61 -37.84 -31.05
N LYS A 212 -14.11 -36.61 -31.21
CA LYS A 212 -15.49 -36.33 -31.64
C LYS A 212 -15.57 -35.86 -33.08
N ASP A 213 -14.50 -35.25 -33.57
CA ASP A 213 -14.39 -34.69 -34.92
C ASP A 213 -12.96 -34.89 -35.43
N HIS A 214 -12.78 -34.85 -36.75
CA HIS A 214 -11.47 -35.05 -37.39
C HIS A 214 -10.44 -34.00 -36.95
N GLY A 215 -10.86 -32.79 -36.59
CA GLY A 215 -10.02 -31.70 -36.10
C GLY A 215 -9.25 -32.01 -34.81
N GLN A 216 -9.74 -32.98 -34.04
CA GLN A 216 -9.07 -33.44 -32.81
C GLN A 216 -7.94 -34.43 -33.08
N CYS A 217 -7.79 -34.89 -34.33
CA CYS A 217 -6.80 -35.88 -34.74
C CYS A 217 -5.63 -35.29 -35.54
N PHE A 218 -5.62 -33.98 -35.80
CA PHE A 218 -4.49 -33.33 -36.46
C PHE A 218 -4.17 -31.98 -35.81
N HIS A 219 -2.90 -31.58 -35.88
CA HIS A 219 -2.48 -30.25 -35.43
C HIS A 219 -2.78 -29.24 -36.52
N SER A 220 -3.48 -28.16 -36.16
CA SER A 220 -3.92 -27.12 -37.12
C SER A 220 -2.78 -26.42 -37.88
N HIS A 221 -1.54 -26.51 -37.38
CA HIS A 221 -0.35 -25.90 -37.97
C HIS A 221 0.43 -26.83 -38.90
N LEU A 222 0.07 -28.11 -38.97
CA LEU A 222 0.68 -29.07 -39.91
C LEU A 222 -0.08 -29.03 -41.24
N LEU A 223 0.66 -28.88 -42.34
CA LEU A 223 0.09 -28.78 -43.69
C LEU A 223 -0.52 -30.09 -44.20
N GLU A 224 -0.22 -31.21 -43.55
CA GLU A 224 -0.69 -32.54 -43.95
C GLU A 224 -1.54 -33.16 -42.84
N GLN A 225 -2.81 -33.43 -43.17
CA GLN A 225 -3.70 -34.24 -42.35
C GLN A 225 -3.31 -35.70 -42.55
N THR A 226 -2.70 -36.31 -41.53
CA THR A 226 -2.25 -37.71 -41.58
C THR A 226 -3.19 -38.64 -40.81
N MET A 227 -4.06 -38.09 -39.96
CA MET A 227 -4.98 -38.84 -39.12
C MET A 227 -6.37 -38.21 -39.11
N GLU A 228 -7.39 -39.04 -39.00
CA GLU A 228 -8.79 -38.65 -39.00
C GLU A 228 -9.57 -39.40 -37.92
N CYS A 229 -10.71 -38.85 -37.49
CA CYS A 229 -11.53 -39.47 -36.46
C CYS A 229 -12.43 -40.58 -37.04
N ILE A 230 -12.03 -41.84 -36.86
CA ILE A 230 -12.77 -43.02 -37.35
C ILE A 230 -13.26 -43.83 -36.15
N GLY A 231 -14.57 -44.03 -36.06
CA GLY A 231 -15.18 -44.82 -34.97
C GLY A 231 -14.96 -44.22 -33.57
N GLY A 232 -14.80 -42.89 -33.48
CA GLY A 232 -14.54 -42.19 -32.21
C GLY A 232 -13.09 -42.22 -31.74
N HIS A 233 -12.17 -42.73 -32.59
CA HIS A 233 -10.75 -42.79 -32.31
C HIS A 233 -9.93 -42.23 -33.48
N CYS A 234 -8.82 -41.56 -33.18
CA CYS A 234 -7.89 -41.07 -34.20
C CYS A 234 -7.18 -42.24 -34.88
N GLN A 235 -7.31 -42.33 -36.20
CA GLN A 235 -6.70 -43.38 -37.02
C GLN A 235 -5.97 -42.75 -38.20
N CYS A 236 -4.91 -43.39 -38.69
CA CYS A 236 -4.20 -42.94 -39.88
C CYS A 236 -5.11 -43.02 -41.11
N ILE A 237 -5.01 -42.03 -41.99
CA ILE A 237 -5.66 -42.08 -43.29
C ILE A 237 -4.91 -43.13 -44.13
N GLU A 238 -5.58 -44.19 -44.56
CA GLU A 238 -5.00 -45.15 -45.50
C GLU A 238 -4.83 -44.47 -46.86
N GLY A 239 -3.60 -44.51 -47.40
CA GLY A 239 -3.23 -43.99 -48.72
C GLY A 239 -3.12 -45.09 -49.76
#